data_AF-A0A6G0YWD1-F1
#
_entry.id   AF-A0A6G0YWD1-F1
#
_cell.length_a   1.000
_cell.length_b   1.000
_cell.length_c   1.000
_cell.angle_alpha   90.00
_cell.angle_beta   90.00
_cell.angle_gamma   90.00
#
_symmetry.space_group_name_H-M   'P 1'
#
loop_
_entity.id
_entity.type
_entity.pdbx_description
1 polymer ?
#
loop_
_entity_poly.entity_id
_entity_poly.type
_entity_poly.pdbx_seq_one_letter_code
_entity_poly.pdbx_strand_id
1 'polypeptide(L)'
;MFYKSPATYYFLRLQNLNLPVPSTVRGWIGQSKFLPGFNQIFIEHLKTNFEYKEYKENTCSIFFDEISIKEFLEYSKDFDFIEGYEDLGRYGRKNNTVNSCLVFMARGLMAPSDQLNHFKKKKWVSGYRSAVH
;
A
#
# COMPACT_ATOMS: atom_id res chain seq x y z
N MET A 1 -4.09 -2.63 -15.18
CA MET A 1 -3.55 -3.64 -16.12
C MET A 1 -2.07 -3.93 -15.84
N PHE A 2 -1.20 -2.92 -15.88
CA PHE A 2 0.24 -3.05 -15.57
C PHE A 2 0.54 -3.77 -14.25
N TYR A 3 -0.14 -3.41 -13.15
CA TYR A 3 0.05 -4.05 -11.82
C TYR A 3 -0.41 -5.51 -11.74
N LYS A 4 -1.36 -5.93 -12.58
CA LYS A 4 -1.92 -7.29 -12.53
C LYS A 4 -1.15 -8.25 -13.44
N SER A 5 -0.70 -7.77 -14.59
CA SER A 5 0.13 -8.52 -15.52
C SER A 5 0.94 -7.53 -16.39
N PRO A 6 2.22 -7.29 -16.05
CA PRO A 6 3.11 -6.51 -16.89
C PRO A 6 3.24 -7.12 -18.29
N ALA A 7 3.33 -8.45 -18.39
CA ALA A 7 3.46 -9.16 -19.66
C ALA A 7 2.26 -8.89 -20.60
N THR A 8 1.03 -8.96 -20.07
CA THR A 8 -0.18 -8.61 -20.84
C THR A 8 -0.16 -7.15 -21.25
N TYR A 9 0.29 -6.25 -20.38
CA TYR A 9 0.42 -4.82 -20.71
C TYR A 9 1.40 -4.60 -21.88
N TYR A 10 2.56 -5.26 -21.87
CA TYR A 10 3.53 -5.21 -22.97
C TYR A 10 2.94 -5.78 -24.26
N PHE A 11 2.29 -6.95 -24.18
CA PHE A 11 1.64 -7.58 -25.34
C PHE A 11 0.60 -6.66 -25.99
N LEU A 12 -0.29 -6.06 -25.20
CA LEU A 12 -1.34 -5.16 -25.68
C LEU A 12 -0.78 -3.88 -26.31
N ARG A 13 0.36 -3.39 -25.80
CA ARG A 13 1.08 -2.28 -26.40
C ARG A 13 1.67 -2.63 -27.77
N LEU A 14 2.13 -3.88 -27.96
CA LEU A 14 2.55 -4.38 -29.27
C LEU A 14 1.39 -4.51 -30.26
N GLN A 15 0.15 -4.71 -29.76
CA GLN A 15 -1.07 -4.71 -30.58
C GLN A 15 -1.57 -3.29 -30.93
N ASN A 16 -0.71 -2.27 -30.82
CA ASN A 16 -1.02 -0.87 -31.14
C ASN A 16 -2.17 -0.23 -30.34
N LEU A 17 -2.41 -0.70 -29.11
CA LEU A 17 -3.28 0.03 -28.18
C LEU A 17 -2.56 1.28 -27.65
N ASN A 18 -3.31 2.38 -27.53
CA ASN A 18 -2.84 3.68 -27.02
C ASN A 18 -2.56 3.64 -25.51
N LEU A 19 -1.54 2.89 -25.11
CA LEU A 19 -1.10 2.73 -23.73
C LEU A 19 0.14 3.58 -23.47
N PRO A 20 0.24 4.23 -22.29
CA PRO A 20 1.44 4.98 -21.92
C PRO A 20 2.69 4.08 -21.90
N VAL A 21 3.86 4.69 -22.00
CA VAL A 21 5.12 3.94 -21.87
C VAL A 21 5.28 3.46 -20.40
N PRO A 22 5.85 2.27 -20.14
CA PRO A 22 6.02 1.75 -18.79
C PRO A 22 6.79 2.68 -17.83
N SER A 23 7.70 3.52 -18.33
CA SER A 23 8.37 4.55 -17.53
C SER A 23 7.38 5.58 -16.97
N THR A 24 6.43 6.05 -17.79
CA THR A 24 5.36 6.96 -17.36
C THR A 24 4.48 6.32 -16.30
N VAL A 25 4.06 5.07 -16.51
CA VAL A 25 3.25 4.34 -15.53
C VAL A 25 4.00 4.16 -14.21
N ARG A 26 5.28 3.77 -14.26
CA ARG A 26 6.13 3.68 -13.07
C ARG A 26 6.31 5.03 -12.38
N GLY A 27 6.44 6.11 -13.14
CA GLY A 27 6.51 7.47 -12.62
C GLY A 27 5.24 7.86 -11.85
N TRP A 28 4.06 7.61 -12.42
CA TRP A 28 2.78 7.86 -11.73
C TRP A 28 2.63 7.03 -10.45
N ILE A 29 3.05 5.76 -10.47
CA ILE A 29 3.02 4.90 -9.29
C ILE A 29 4.00 5.40 -8.22
N GLY A 30 5.22 5.78 -8.63
CA GLY A 30 6.27 6.29 -7.74
C GLY A 30 5.97 7.64 -7.11
N GLN A 31 4.96 8.38 -7.59
CA GLN A 31 4.47 9.59 -6.90
C GLN A 31 3.80 9.25 -5.56
N SER A 32 3.27 8.03 -5.41
CA SER A 32 2.60 7.58 -4.18
C SER A 32 3.63 7.03 -3.20
N LYS A 33 4.26 7.93 -2.43
CA LYS A 33 5.29 7.58 -1.44
C LYS A 33 4.66 7.38 -0.06
N PHE A 34 5.01 6.30 0.63
CA PHE A 34 4.48 5.97 1.95
C PHE A 34 5.62 5.75 2.94
N LEU A 35 5.47 6.34 4.12
CA LEU A 35 6.34 6.09 5.26
C LEU A 35 5.67 5.11 6.24
N PRO A 36 6.46 4.43 7.09
CA PRO A 36 5.99 3.68 8.24
C PRO A 36 4.91 4.39 9.07
N GLY A 37 3.91 3.61 9.51
CA GLY A 37 2.82 4.08 10.35
C GLY A 37 1.57 4.55 9.60
N PHE A 38 0.75 5.33 10.29
CA PHE A 38 -0.55 5.75 9.78
C PHE A 38 -0.43 7.01 8.90
N ASN A 39 -0.69 6.85 7.60
CA ASN A 39 -0.75 7.99 6.68
C ASN A 39 -2.08 8.76 6.91
N GLN A 40 -1.96 9.99 7.40
CA GLN A 40 -3.11 10.83 7.74
C GLN A 40 -3.98 11.18 6.53
N ILE A 41 -3.37 11.55 5.40
CA ILE A 41 -4.07 11.84 4.14
C ILE A 41 -4.92 10.64 3.72
N PHE A 42 -4.35 9.44 3.85
CA PHE A 42 -5.04 8.21 3.53
C PHE A 42 -6.22 7.92 4.47
N ILE A 43 -6.05 8.16 5.78
CA ILE A 43 -7.13 8.03 6.78
C ILE A 43 -8.24 9.06 6.53
N GLU A 44 -7.91 10.28 6.16
CA GLU A 44 -8.88 11.33 5.83
C GLU A 44 -9.71 10.96 4.61
N HIS A 45 -9.06 10.48 3.54
CA HIS A 45 -9.76 9.94 2.39
C HIS A 45 -10.68 8.77 2.76
N LEU A 46 -10.25 7.88 3.67
CA LEU A 46 -11.14 6.84 4.17
C LEU A 46 -12.35 7.45 4.88
N LYS A 47 -12.16 8.41 5.79
CA LYS A 47 -13.27 9.06 6.51
C LYS A 47 -14.31 9.64 5.55
N THR A 48 -13.90 10.40 4.53
CA THR A 48 -14.82 10.97 3.54
C THR A 48 -15.61 9.90 2.80
N ASN A 49 -15.02 8.74 2.51
CA ASN A 49 -15.72 7.62 1.85
C ASN A 49 -16.78 6.92 2.73
N PHE A 50 -16.74 7.13 4.05
CA PHE A 50 -17.67 6.52 5.01
C PHE A 50 -18.60 7.56 5.69
N GLU A 51 -18.40 8.86 5.43
CA GLU A 51 -19.13 9.97 6.05
C GLU A 51 -20.65 9.90 5.80
N TYR A 52 -21.07 9.46 4.60
CA TYR A 52 -22.48 9.40 4.20
C TYR A 52 -23.10 8.01 4.23
N LYS A 53 -22.41 7.02 4.82
CA LYS A 53 -22.86 5.63 4.85
C LYS A 53 -23.64 5.31 6.12
N GLU A 54 -24.59 4.39 6.01
CA GLU A 54 -25.39 3.95 7.15
C GLU A 54 -24.48 3.23 8.17
N TYR A 55 -24.82 3.29 9.47
CA TYR A 55 -24.05 2.65 10.55
C TYR A 55 -23.72 1.17 10.26
N LYS A 56 -24.68 0.47 9.64
CA LYS A 56 -24.54 -0.91 9.18
C LYS A 56 -23.41 -1.10 8.16
N GLU A 57 -23.28 -0.19 7.20
CA GLU A 57 -22.25 -0.22 6.16
C GLU A 57 -20.89 0.32 6.64
N ASN A 58 -20.90 1.08 7.75
CA ASN A 58 -19.70 1.62 8.41
C ASN A 58 -19.03 0.64 9.38
N THR A 59 -19.61 -0.55 9.57
CA THR A 59 -19.01 -1.57 10.44
C THR A 59 -17.93 -2.35 9.68
N CYS A 60 -16.71 -2.36 10.22
CA CYS A 60 -15.58 -3.10 9.65
C CYS A 60 -14.81 -3.90 10.71
N SER A 61 -14.17 -4.97 10.28
CA SER A 61 -13.16 -5.70 11.06
C SER A 61 -11.77 -5.23 10.67
N ILE A 62 -10.91 -5.03 11.67
CA ILE A 62 -9.50 -4.72 11.48
C ILE A 62 -8.68 -5.94 11.88
N PHE A 63 -7.85 -6.39 10.96
CA PHE A 63 -6.92 -7.51 11.17
C PHE A 63 -5.51 -6.95 11.27
N PHE A 64 -4.71 -7.46 12.21
CA PHE A 64 -3.27 -7.19 12.31
C PHE A 64 -2.52 -8.49 12.07
N ASP A 65 -1.41 -8.42 11.35
CA ASP A 65 -0.57 -9.57 11.05
C ASP A 65 0.90 -9.12 10.94
N GLU A 66 1.83 -10.03 11.15
CA GLU A 66 3.26 -9.76 11.01
C GLU A 66 3.83 -10.58 9.86
N ILE A 67 4.48 -9.91 8.90
CA ILE A 67 5.11 -10.58 7.77
C ILE A 67 6.63 -10.59 7.97
N SER A 68 7.26 -11.75 7.79
CA SER A 68 8.72 -11.84 7.72
C SER A 68 9.21 -11.25 6.40
N ILE A 69 10.26 -10.44 6.49
CA ILE A 69 10.95 -9.81 5.36
C ILE A 69 12.45 -10.09 5.44
N LYS A 70 13.12 -10.00 4.30
CA LYS A 70 14.57 -10.12 4.27
C LYS A 70 15.20 -8.85 4.84
N GLU A 71 16.17 -9.01 5.73
CA GLU A 71 17.01 -7.90 6.19
C GLU A 71 17.78 -7.31 5.00
N PHE A 72 17.55 -6.02 4.75
CA PHE A 72 18.17 -5.32 3.64
C PHE A 72 18.19 -3.82 3.93
N LEU A 73 19.34 -3.17 3.72
CA LEU A 73 19.50 -1.73 3.84
C LEU A 73 19.55 -1.10 2.44
N GLU A 74 18.73 -0.08 2.21
CA GLU A 74 18.66 0.62 0.93
C GLU A 74 18.63 2.14 1.16
N TYR A 75 19.35 2.92 0.37
CA TYR A 75 19.24 4.37 0.45
C TYR A 75 18.06 4.88 -0.38
N SER A 76 17.11 5.52 0.30
CA SER A 76 15.95 6.13 -0.32
C SER A 76 16.25 7.57 -0.71
N LYS A 77 16.46 7.80 -2.02
CA LYS A 77 16.69 9.15 -2.57
C LYS A 77 15.51 10.10 -2.32
N ASP A 78 14.32 9.52 -2.19
CA ASP A 78 13.08 10.25 -2.09
C ASP A 78 12.83 10.83 -0.69
N PHE A 79 13.34 10.16 0.34
CA PHE A 79 13.21 10.57 1.74
C PHE A 79 14.55 10.96 2.38
N ASP A 80 15.64 10.84 1.62
CA ASP A 80 17.01 11.15 2.05
C ASP A 80 17.44 10.39 3.33
N PHE A 81 17.13 9.10 3.40
CA PHE A 81 17.57 8.26 4.50
C PHE A 81 17.79 6.79 4.09
N ILE A 82 18.53 6.06 4.92
CA ILE A 82 18.75 4.61 4.75
C ILE A 82 17.52 3.87 5.25
N GLU A 83 16.74 3.25 4.38
CA GLU A 83 15.69 2.28 4.68
C GLU A 83 16.31 0.96 5.18
N GLY A 84 15.58 0.22 6.02
CA GLY A 84 15.96 -1.13 6.48
C GLY A 84 16.17 -1.25 7.99
N TYR A 85 16.11 -0.11 8.67
CA TYR A 85 16.17 0.00 10.13
C TYR A 85 14.78 0.07 10.77
N GLU A 86 14.72 -0.28 12.06
CA GLU A 86 13.52 -0.24 12.91
C GLU A 86 12.96 1.17 12.93
N ASP A 87 11.74 1.32 12.41
CA ASP A 87 11.01 2.57 12.36
C ASP A 87 9.65 2.34 13.00
N LEU A 88 9.37 3.02 14.11
CA LEU A 88 8.09 2.95 14.83
C LEU A 88 7.22 4.19 14.55
N GLY A 89 7.43 4.83 13.40
CA GLY A 89 6.77 6.07 13.01
C GLY A 89 6.99 7.16 14.04
N ARG A 90 5.91 7.64 14.66
CA ARG A 90 5.96 8.70 15.69
C ARG A 90 6.75 8.32 16.95
N TYR A 91 6.95 7.03 17.23
CA TYR A 91 7.75 6.58 18.38
C TYR A 91 9.25 6.56 18.09
N GLY A 92 9.64 7.00 16.90
CA GLY A 92 11.03 7.17 16.51
C GLY A 92 11.63 5.95 15.84
N ARG A 93 12.91 6.10 15.52
CA ARG A 93 13.69 5.17 14.73
C ARG A 93 14.90 4.69 15.52
N LYS A 94 15.27 3.42 15.37
CA LYS A 94 16.48 2.85 15.98
C LYS A 94 17.38 2.23 14.91
N ASN A 95 18.68 2.17 15.17
CA ASN A 95 19.67 1.62 14.24
C ASN A 95 19.75 0.08 14.27
N ASN A 96 18.62 -0.59 14.48
CA ASN A 96 18.51 -2.05 14.42
C ASN A 96 17.94 -2.45 13.07
N THR A 97 18.52 -3.45 12.40
CA THR A 97 17.93 -3.99 11.17
C THR A 97 16.61 -4.70 11.46
N VAL A 98 15.70 -4.69 10.50
CA VAL A 98 14.36 -5.32 10.65
C VAL A 98 14.21 -6.52 9.73
N ASN A 99 13.68 -7.60 10.26
CA ASN A 99 13.34 -8.82 9.53
C ASN A 99 11.83 -9.11 9.51
N SER A 100 11.03 -8.19 10.03
CA SER A 100 9.58 -8.31 10.05
C SER A 100 8.89 -6.98 9.86
N CYS A 101 7.60 -7.04 9.54
CA CYS A 101 6.80 -5.88 9.20
C CYS A 101 5.35 -6.10 9.69
N LEU A 102 4.85 -5.22 10.54
CA LEU A 102 3.48 -5.28 11.05
C LEU A 102 2.51 -4.74 10.00
N VAL A 103 1.60 -5.54 9.45
CA VAL A 103 0.60 -5.09 8.49
C VAL A 103 -0.79 -5.10 9.13
N PHE A 104 -1.71 -4.30 8.59
CA PHE A 104 -3.12 -4.40 8.99
C PHE A 104 -4.04 -4.55 7.79
N MET A 105 -5.31 -4.83 8.01
CA MET A 105 -6.32 -4.81 6.96
C MET A 105 -7.66 -4.42 7.54
N ALA A 106 -8.31 -3.40 6.97
CA ALA A 106 -9.70 -3.10 7.28
C ALA A 106 -10.61 -3.76 6.24
N ARG A 107 -11.66 -4.47 6.70
CA ARG A 107 -12.65 -5.15 5.87
C ARG A 107 -14.06 -4.84 6.37
N GLY A 108 -14.92 -4.30 5.50
CA GLY A 108 -16.34 -4.08 5.81
C GLY A 108 -17.08 -5.40 6.08
N LEU A 109 -17.98 -5.40 7.07
CA LEU A 109 -18.74 -6.58 7.50
C LEU A 109 -20.01 -6.80 6.68
N MET A 110 -20.74 -5.73 6.35
CA MET A 110 -21.98 -5.80 5.59
C MET A 110 -21.81 -5.24 4.18
N ALA A 111 -21.17 -6.03 3.31
CA ALA A 111 -21.22 -5.81 1.88
C ALA A 111 -21.68 -7.11 1.19
N PRO A 112 -22.80 -7.09 0.44
CA PRO A 112 -23.21 -8.22 -0.37
C PRO A 112 -22.12 -8.59 -1.39
N SER A 113 -22.12 -9.85 -1.79
CA SER A 113 -21.27 -10.42 -2.83
C SER A 113 -21.13 -9.50 -4.06
N ASP A 114 -19.89 -9.46 -4.56
CA ASP A 114 -19.43 -8.91 -5.86
C ASP A 114 -19.23 -7.41 -6.08
N GLN A 115 -19.94 -6.50 -5.42
CA GLN A 115 -19.71 -5.04 -5.60
C GLN A 115 -18.53 -4.48 -4.78
N LEU A 116 -18.03 -5.24 -3.80
CA LEU A 116 -16.85 -4.86 -2.99
C LEU A 116 -15.55 -5.54 -3.47
N ASN A 117 -15.48 -6.01 -4.72
CA ASN A 117 -14.22 -6.57 -5.24
C ASN A 117 -13.13 -5.50 -5.48
N HIS A 118 -13.48 -4.21 -5.40
CA HIS A 118 -12.49 -3.11 -5.43
C HIS A 118 -11.81 -2.85 -4.08
N PHE A 119 -12.43 -3.26 -2.96
CA PHE A 119 -11.87 -3.13 -1.60
C PHE A 119 -11.39 -4.47 -1.01
N LYS A 120 -11.82 -5.62 -1.56
CA LYS A 120 -11.54 -6.96 -1.02
C LYS A 120 -10.10 -7.50 -1.18
N LYS A 121 -9.18 -6.74 -1.78
CA LYS A 121 -7.75 -7.12 -1.82
C LYS A 121 -6.86 -5.87 -1.75
N LYS A 122 -7.02 -5.05 -0.74
CA LYS A 122 -5.93 -4.19 -0.31
C LYS A 122 -5.33 -4.82 0.94
N LYS A 123 -4.23 -5.56 0.73
CA LYS A 123 -3.30 -5.89 1.81
C LYS A 123 -2.75 -4.55 2.26
N TRP A 124 -3.20 -4.04 3.40
CA TRP A 124 -2.76 -2.74 3.88
C TRP A 124 -1.48 -2.95 4.67
N VAL A 125 -0.36 -2.77 4.00
CA VAL A 125 0.89 -2.59 4.71
C VAL A 125 0.83 -1.19 5.33
N SER A 126 0.22 -1.07 6.51
CA SER A 126 0.80 -0.19 7.54
C SER A 126 1.88 -0.97 8.28
N GLY A 127 2.67 -1.67 7.46
CA GLY A 127 4.03 -1.96 7.78
C GLY A 127 4.65 -0.73 8.34
N TYR A 128 5.24 -0.85 9.51
CA TYR A 128 6.60 -0.38 9.64
C TYR A 128 7.41 -0.96 8.47
N ARG A 129 7.31 -0.27 7.32
CA ARG A 129 7.80 -0.70 6.01
C ARG A 129 9.06 0.12 5.79
N SER A 130 10.19 -0.51 6.01
CA SER A 130 11.29 -0.26 5.10
C SER A 130 10.83 -0.76 3.72
N ALA A 131 10.71 0.12 2.73
CA ALA A 131 10.06 -0.18 1.48
C ALA A 131 10.86 -1.22 0.67
N VAL A 132 10.14 -2.05 -0.08
CA VAL A 132 10.62 -2.47 -1.42
C VAL A 132 9.40 -2.62 -2.31
N HIS A 133 9.40 -1.80 -3.37
CA HIS A 133 8.60 -1.80 -4.60
C HIS A 133 7.16 -2.34 -4.53
#